data_AF-A0A832TVH4-F1
#
_entry.id   AF-A0A832TVH4-F1
#
_cell.length_a   1.000
_cell.length_b   1.000
_cell.length_c   1.000
_cell.angle_alpha   90.00
_cell.angle_beta   90.00
_cell.angle_gamma   90.00
#
_symmetry.space_group_name_H-M   'P 1'
#
loop_
_entity.id
_entity.type
_entity.pdbx_description
1 polymer ?
#
loop_
_entity_poly.entity_id
_entity_poly.type
_entity_poly.pdbx_seq_one_letter_code
_entity_poly.pdbx_strand_id
1 'polypeptide(L)'
;IVRRFLATLSPDARWRTMKVMLSAAGEPYTITGGQITEPGWRKVYPYSAATEYVIPALAAGEPLPLISVAMDEKETQPPPRFTQSRLIQRMEELGLGTKSTRHEVIQKLVSRKYVEGNPLRPTLVGRAVIESLEHHADTITRPDMTQTLDAHMQQIKQKARSRDDVVAESRGMLHQVFDQLEAHSQEIGDEIMDQTAEELTLGPCPVCSHDLRIRHLRNQTQFIGCTHYPACSFNIGLPMTMWGFAVRTDEVCPAHRLHFVRLVRKGARPWDIGCPLCHHISSHKETLALLPSFSDELHQKMVAAHIYTVYDLANTPAEVLAHALGIARDEVVRLQAEAADALDLLRRRSDCRKFVRSILPPRKGRSPASVIRKLHESGINDIEGLGLVDRSVLRQAGVGEKEAESLQSEAKKVAGERRLKEIGLPAVSLKKYREAGFARPEDMLAAHPLYISFRTGISPETVFRHVEAVASVLGRPVPDKVSRAQYEKGKSELLGIKGVTESTLEALLRAGVYNIESLHETGESALSARAGIPRERVRELRAAAPFKKKKKQSDDIIVI
;
A
#
# COMPACT_ATOMS: atom_id res chain seq x y z
N ILE A 1 -21.82 -12.40 28.95
CA ILE A 1 -23.05 -13.16 29.32
C ILE A 1 -22.99 -13.63 30.77
N VAL A 2 -22.04 -14.50 31.15
CA VAL A 2 -21.89 -15.01 32.53
C VAL A 2 -21.91 -13.91 33.61
N ARG A 3 -21.10 -12.86 33.46
CA ARG A 3 -21.08 -11.73 34.40
C ARG A 3 -22.42 -11.01 34.54
N ARG A 4 -23.21 -10.90 33.46
CA ARG A 4 -24.53 -10.25 33.50
C ARG A 4 -25.53 -11.13 34.24
N PHE A 5 -25.52 -12.44 33.99
CA PHE A 5 -26.36 -13.42 34.68
C PHE A 5 -26.04 -13.50 36.18
N LEU A 6 -24.76 -13.57 36.55
CA LEU A 6 -24.38 -13.57 37.97
C LEU A 6 -24.73 -12.24 38.66
N ALA A 7 -24.68 -11.12 37.93
CA ALA A 7 -25.12 -9.82 38.46
C ALA A 7 -26.62 -9.77 38.74
N THR A 8 -27.48 -10.43 37.96
CA THR A 8 -28.94 -10.48 38.25
C THR A 8 -29.30 -11.32 39.48
N LEU A 9 -28.36 -12.13 39.96
CA LEU A 9 -28.49 -12.91 41.20
C LEU A 9 -27.75 -12.28 42.38
N SER A 10 -27.06 -11.16 42.15
CA SER A 10 -26.32 -10.44 43.18
C SER A 10 -27.21 -9.39 43.86
N PRO A 11 -26.92 -8.99 45.10
CA PRO A 11 -27.64 -7.90 45.77
C PRO A 11 -27.51 -6.58 45.00
N ASP A 12 -28.50 -5.70 45.18
CA ASP A 12 -28.48 -4.34 44.63
C ASP A 12 -27.29 -3.53 45.17
N ALA A 13 -26.79 -2.62 44.34
CA ALA A 13 -25.78 -1.65 44.77
C ALA A 13 -26.45 -0.54 45.60
N ARG A 14 -25.91 -0.22 46.78
CA ARG A 14 -26.38 0.86 47.63
C ARG A 14 -25.51 2.10 47.48
N TRP A 15 -26.18 3.24 47.38
CA TRP A 15 -25.57 4.56 47.20
C TRP A 15 -25.96 5.47 48.35
N ARG A 16 -25.01 6.25 48.84
CA ARG A 16 -25.26 7.44 49.65
C ARG A 16 -25.23 8.64 48.71
N THR A 17 -26.39 9.28 48.53
CA THR A 17 -26.53 10.49 47.73
C THR A 17 -26.65 11.69 48.67
N MET A 18 -25.89 12.74 48.41
CA MET A 18 -25.98 14.01 49.12
C MET A 18 -26.31 15.11 48.12
N LYS A 19 -27.39 15.85 48.38
CA LYS A 19 -27.79 17.03 47.62
C LYS A 19 -27.62 18.23 48.52
N VAL A 20 -26.80 19.19 48.10
CA VAL A 20 -26.53 20.42 48.84
C VAL A 20 -27.05 21.59 48.04
N MET A 21 -27.80 22.46 48.72
CA MET A 21 -28.30 23.72 48.18
C MET A 21 -27.41 24.83 48.72
N LEU A 22 -26.85 25.61 47.81
CA LEU A 22 -25.94 26.72 48.10
C LEU A 22 -26.59 28.01 47.63
N SER A 23 -26.27 29.12 48.30
CA SER A 23 -26.65 30.46 47.85
C SER A 23 -25.41 31.32 47.79
N ALA A 24 -25.19 31.98 46.66
CA ALA A 24 -24.10 32.93 46.48
C ALA A 24 -24.65 34.19 45.84
N ALA A 25 -24.45 35.35 46.48
CA ALA A 25 -24.98 36.65 46.04
C ALA A 25 -26.51 36.66 45.79
N GLY A 26 -27.27 35.84 46.52
CA GLY A 26 -28.73 35.72 46.36
C GLY A 26 -29.18 34.69 45.32
N GLU A 27 -28.26 34.11 44.54
CA GLU A 27 -28.57 33.12 43.51
C GLU A 27 -28.47 31.68 44.06
N PRO A 28 -29.44 30.79 43.75
CA PRO A 28 -29.43 29.41 44.20
C PRO A 28 -28.58 28.50 43.31
N TYR A 29 -27.72 27.68 43.93
CA TYR A 29 -26.93 26.65 43.28
C TYR A 29 -27.23 25.29 43.89
N THR A 30 -27.13 24.24 43.09
CA THR A 30 -27.32 22.86 43.57
C THR A 30 -26.15 22.00 43.16
N ILE A 31 -25.62 21.26 44.12
CA ILE A 31 -24.63 20.21 43.87
C ILE A 31 -25.18 18.88 44.37
N THR A 32 -25.06 17.84 43.55
CA THR A 32 -25.48 16.48 43.88
C THR A 32 -24.28 15.56 43.76
N GLY A 33 -23.97 14.88 44.86
CA GLY A 33 -22.89 13.92 44.97
C GLY A 33 -23.43 12.55 45.33
N GLY A 34 -22.69 11.53 44.95
CA GLY A 34 -23.04 10.14 45.19
C GLY A 34 -21.80 9.31 45.45
N GLN A 35 -21.85 8.50 46.49
CA GLN A 35 -20.80 7.54 46.86
C GLN A 35 -21.42 6.14 46.98
N ILE A 36 -20.72 5.13 46.49
CA ILE A 36 -21.15 3.73 46.67
C ILE A 36 -20.80 3.29 48.08
N THR A 37 -21.81 2.89 48.86
CA THR A 37 -21.60 2.31 50.19
C THR A 37 -21.45 0.79 50.12
N GLU A 38 -22.29 0.16 49.30
CA GLU A 38 -22.23 -1.28 49.04
C GLU A 38 -22.29 -1.51 47.52
N PRO A 39 -21.25 -2.08 46.90
CA PRO A 39 -21.19 -2.18 45.45
C PRO A 39 -22.14 -3.22 44.84
N GLY A 40 -22.64 -4.20 45.62
CA GLY A 40 -23.59 -5.21 45.15
C GLY A 40 -23.18 -5.88 43.83
N TRP A 41 -24.12 -5.96 42.88
CA TRP A 41 -23.93 -6.50 41.54
C TRP A 41 -22.77 -5.87 40.74
N ARG A 42 -22.36 -4.63 41.07
CA ARG A 42 -21.27 -3.93 40.36
C ARG A 42 -19.90 -4.60 40.55
N LYS A 43 -19.71 -5.37 41.63
CA LYS A 43 -18.51 -6.24 41.79
C LYS A 43 -18.41 -7.30 40.69
N VAL A 44 -19.56 -7.79 40.23
CA VAL A 44 -19.66 -8.91 39.27
C VAL A 44 -19.69 -8.40 37.82
N TYR A 45 -20.34 -7.26 37.58
CA TYR A 45 -20.48 -6.62 36.26
C TYR A 45 -19.83 -5.23 36.21
N PRO A 46 -18.49 -5.14 35.98
CA PRO A 46 -17.73 -3.88 36.07
C PRO A 46 -17.79 -3.02 34.79
N TYR A 47 -18.65 -3.36 33.82
CA TYR A 47 -18.69 -2.68 32.51
C TYR A 47 -19.49 -1.38 32.53
N SER A 48 -20.22 -1.08 33.62
CA SER A 48 -20.86 0.22 33.83
C SER A 48 -19.99 1.04 34.79
N ALA A 49 -19.35 2.10 34.28
CA ALA A 49 -18.63 3.04 35.12
C ALA A 49 -19.59 3.65 36.16
N ALA A 50 -19.17 3.66 37.42
CA ALA A 50 -19.78 4.46 38.46
C ALA A 50 -18.89 5.69 38.66
N THR A 51 -19.39 6.86 38.33
CA THR A 51 -18.71 8.11 38.67
C THR A 51 -19.17 8.50 40.06
N GLU A 52 -18.28 8.38 41.05
CA GLU A 52 -18.54 8.83 42.40
C GLU A 52 -18.12 10.29 42.53
N TYR A 53 -19.03 11.12 43.01
CA TYR A 53 -18.75 12.52 43.33
C TYR A 53 -18.97 12.71 44.82
N VAL A 54 -17.88 12.59 45.58
CA VAL A 54 -17.93 12.68 47.04
C VAL A 54 -17.91 14.15 47.42
N ILE A 55 -19.03 14.64 47.96
CA ILE A 55 -19.09 15.99 48.52
C ILE A 55 -18.53 15.92 49.96
N PRO A 56 -17.65 16.85 50.36
CA PRO A 56 -17.17 16.94 51.74
C PRO A 56 -18.31 17.05 52.75
N ALA A 57 -18.05 16.70 54.01
CA ALA A 57 -19.00 16.97 55.08
C ALA A 57 -19.22 18.50 55.19
N LEU A 58 -20.48 18.93 55.16
CA LEU A 58 -20.90 20.32 55.24
C LEU A 58 -22.00 20.46 56.28
N ALA A 59 -22.03 21.57 57.01
CA ALA A 59 -23.11 21.90 57.93
C ALA A 59 -24.08 22.92 57.31
N ALA A 60 -25.36 22.83 57.67
CA ALA A 60 -26.35 23.82 57.24
C ALA A 60 -25.99 25.19 57.84
N GLY A 61 -25.94 26.22 56.99
CA GLY A 61 -25.54 27.58 57.39
C GLY A 61 -24.03 27.84 57.43
N GLU A 62 -23.20 26.87 57.06
CA GLU A 62 -21.76 27.04 56.97
C GLU A 62 -21.38 28.05 55.86
N PRO A 63 -20.61 29.11 56.17
CA PRO A 63 -20.13 30.04 55.16
C PRO A 63 -18.97 29.42 54.35
N LEU A 64 -19.14 29.31 53.03
CA LEU A 64 -18.11 28.76 52.13
C LEU A 64 -17.43 29.88 51.31
N PRO A 65 -16.09 29.88 51.20
CA PRO A 65 -15.38 30.86 50.40
C PRO A 65 -15.55 30.58 48.89
N LEU A 66 -15.89 31.62 48.12
CA LEU A 66 -15.87 31.57 46.66
C LEU A 66 -14.43 31.81 46.15
N ILE A 67 -13.76 30.75 45.69
CA ILE A 67 -12.35 30.82 45.25
C ILE A 67 -12.24 31.34 43.82
N SER A 68 -13.08 30.85 42.91
CA SER A 68 -13.07 31.24 41.50
C SER A 68 -14.44 31.03 40.86
N VAL A 69 -14.69 31.78 39.79
CA VAL A 69 -15.86 31.62 38.91
C VAL A 69 -15.34 31.37 37.51
N ALA A 70 -15.79 30.29 36.88
CA ALA A 70 -15.49 29.97 35.50
C ALA A 70 -16.78 30.04 34.68
N MET A 71 -16.73 30.76 33.55
CA MET A 71 -17.79 30.77 32.55
C MET A 71 -17.34 29.94 31.37
N ASP A 72 -17.94 28.77 31.21
CA ASP A 72 -17.69 27.89 30.06
C ASP A 72 -18.63 28.26 28.92
N GLU A 73 -18.06 28.68 27.79
CA GLU A 73 -18.80 28.76 26.54
C GLU A 73 -19.05 27.34 26.00
N LYS A 74 -20.29 27.02 25.67
CA LYS A 74 -20.70 25.70 25.17
C LYS A 74 -21.62 25.84 23.96
N GLU A 75 -21.52 24.88 23.05
CA GLU A 75 -22.39 24.78 21.88
C GLU A 75 -23.38 23.61 22.04
N THR A 76 -24.59 23.80 21.48
CA THR A 76 -25.56 22.70 21.36
C THR A 76 -24.99 21.60 20.48
N GLN A 77 -25.00 20.37 20.99
CA GLN A 77 -24.50 19.22 20.24
C GLN A 77 -25.63 18.61 19.39
N PRO A 78 -25.36 18.17 18.16
CA PRO A 78 -26.35 17.48 17.35
C PRO A 78 -26.69 16.10 17.94
N PRO A 79 -27.84 15.50 17.57
CA PRO A 79 -28.18 14.14 17.98
C PRO A 79 -27.06 13.14 17.63
N PRO A 80 -26.67 12.26 18.56
CA PRO A 80 -25.65 11.26 18.30
C PRO A 80 -26.11 10.26 17.24
N ARG A 81 -25.21 9.95 16.30
CA ARG A 81 -25.47 8.93 15.26
C ARG A 81 -25.77 7.56 15.87
N PHE A 82 -26.52 6.73 15.14
CA PHE A 82 -26.82 5.37 15.55
C PHE A 82 -25.56 4.49 15.56
N THR A 83 -25.28 3.86 16.70
CA THR A 83 -24.42 2.68 16.74
C THR A 83 -25.22 1.45 16.28
N GLN A 84 -24.56 0.35 15.93
CA GLN A 84 -25.27 -0.89 15.59
C GLN A 84 -26.24 -1.32 16.70
N SER A 85 -25.82 -1.23 17.97
CA SER A 85 -26.67 -1.58 19.11
C SER A 85 -27.88 -0.65 19.26
N ARG A 86 -27.70 0.67 19.10
CA ARG A 86 -28.83 1.62 19.16
C ARG A 86 -29.78 1.45 17.97
N LEU A 87 -29.27 1.10 16.80
CA LEU A 87 -30.12 0.79 15.65
C LEU A 87 -30.93 -0.49 15.87
N ILE A 88 -30.33 -1.54 16.43
CA ILE A 88 -31.05 -2.78 16.79
C ILE A 88 -32.14 -2.47 17.81
N GLN A 89 -31.84 -1.66 18.84
CA GLN A 89 -32.83 -1.23 19.82
C GLN A 89 -33.96 -0.45 19.15
N ARG A 90 -33.65 0.46 18.23
CA ARG A 90 -34.67 1.22 17.51
C ARG A 90 -35.55 0.33 16.62
N MET A 91 -34.95 -0.65 15.93
CA MET A 91 -35.71 -1.65 15.16
C MET A 91 -36.62 -2.46 16.08
N GLU A 92 -36.17 -2.80 17.30
CA GLU A 92 -36.99 -3.49 18.29
C GLU A 92 -38.18 -2.67 18.77
N GLU A 93 -37.96 -1.40 19.12
CA GLU A 93 -39.01 -0.46 19.51
C GLU A 93 -40.07 -0.27 18.41
N LEU A 94 -39.65 -0.30 17.15
CA LEU A 94 -40.53 -0.19 15.98
C LEU A 94 -41.14 -1.52 15.54
N GLY A 95 -40.82 -2.63 16.22
CA GLY A 95 -41.33 -3.96 15.85
C GLY A 95 -40.77 -4.50 14.53
N LEU A 96 -39.61 -4.02 14.09
CA LEU A 96 -38.97 -4.40 12.82
C LEU A 96 -37.99 -5.56 13.01
N GLY A 97 -38.30 -6.67 12.35
CA GLY A 97 -37.53 -7.89 12.40
C GLY A 97 -37.52 -8.56 13.78
N THR A 98 -36.96 -9.77 13.80
CA THR A 98 -36.82 -10.59 14.99
C THR A 98 -35.41 -10.50 15.57
N LYS A 99 -35.22 -11.05 16.78
CA LYS A 99 -33.91 -11.11 17.44
C LYS A 99 -32.81 -11.73 16.56
N SER A 100 -33.16 -12.68 15.69
CA SER A 100 -32.23 -13.34 14.76
C SER A 100 -31.98 -12.53 13.48
N THR A 101 -32.94 -11.73 13.00
CA THR A 101 -32.83 -11.08 11.68
C THR A 101 -32.24 -9.67 11.73
N ARG A 102 -32.37 -8.92 12.84
CA ARG A 102 -31.90 -7.52 12.94
C ARG A 102 -30.42 -7.35 12.63
N HIS A 103 -29.57 -8.25 13.14
CA HIS A 103 -28.12 -8.22 12.90
C HIS A 103 -27.80 -8.47 11.41
N GLU A 104 -28.50 -9.42 10.78
CA GLU A 104 -28.32 -9.76 9.37
C GLU A 104 -28.78 -8.61 8.45
N VAL A 105 -29.89 -7.95 8.78
CA VAL A 105 -30.38 -6.77 8.03
C VAL A 105 -29.33 -5.67 8.04
N ILE A 106 -28.78 -5.32 9.22
CA ILE A 106 -27.72 -4.30 9.32
C ILE A 106 -26.48 -4.73 8.53
N GLN A 107 -26.10 -6.01 8.58
CA GLN A 107 -24.99 -6.52 7.80
C GLN A 107 -25.23 -6.41 6.28
N LYS A 108 -26.45 -6.67 5.81
CA LYS A 108 -26.85 -6.49 4.41
C LYS A 108 -26.80 -5.03 3.98
N LEU A 109 -27.25 -4.09 4.82
CA LEU A 109 -27.16 -2.66 4.53
C LEU A 109 -25.70 -2.21 4.35
N VAL A 110 -24.79 -2.75 5.18
CA VAL A 110 -23.35 -2.46 5.07
C VAL A 110 -22.73 -3.13 3.84
N SER A 111 -23.05 -4.40 3.56
CA SER A 111 -22.47 -5.13 2.43
C SER A 111 -22.91 -4.56 1.08
N ARG A 112 -24.16 -4.08 1.00
CA ARG A 112 -24.72 -3.38 -0.17
C ARG A 112 -24.34 -1.91 -0.27
N LYS A 113 -23.53 -1.39 0.66
CA LYS A 113 -23.07 0.01 0.66
C LYS A 113 -24.19 1.04 0.75
N TYR A 114 -25.28 0.76 1.47
CA TYR A 114 -26.30 1.77 1.82
C TYR A 114 -25.96 2.50 3.13
N VAL A 115 -25.21 1.84 4.02
CA VAL A 115 -24.67 2.45 5.24
C VAL A 115 -23.22 2.05 5.42
N GLU A 116 -22.46 2.87 6.14
CA GLU A 116 -21.06 2.61 6.43
C GLU A 116 -20.60 3.20 7.76
N GLY A 117 -19.38 2.86 8.19
CA GLY A 117 -18.77 3.40 9.39
C GLY A 117 -19.26 2.78 10.71
N ASN A 118 -18.74 3.31 11.81
CA ASN A 118 -19.15 2.97 13.18
C ASN A 118 -18.84 4.20 14.07
N PRO A 119 -19.81 5.03 14.49
CA PRO A 119 -21.26 4.87 14.33
C PRO A 119 -21.69 4.88 12.87
N LEU A 120 -22.83 4.24 12.59
CA LEU A 120 -23.35 4.07 11.23
C LEU A 120 -23.75 5.44 10.65
N ARG A 121 -23.47 5.63 9.36
CA ARG A 121 -23.96 6.74 8.56
C ARG A 121 -24.52 6.20 7.23
N PRO A 122 -25.56 6.82 6.66
CA PRO A 122 -25.99 6.48 5.30
C PRO A 122 -24.91 6.88 4.30
N THR A 123 -24.80 6.11 3.22
CA THR A 123 -24.01 6.48 2.04
C THR A 123 -24.86 7.34 1.10
N LEU A 124 -24.23 7.90 0.06
CA LEU A 124 -24.94 8.69 -0.96
C LEU A 124 -25.97 7.83 -1.68
N VAL A 125 -25.57 6.63 -2.11
CA VAL A 125 -26.50 5.65 -2.71
C VAL A 125 -27.64 5.30 -1.75
N GLY A 126 -27.34 5.10 -0.47
CA GLY A 126 -28.36 4.80 0.53
C GLY A 126 -29.36 5.94 0.74
N ARG A 127 -28.90 7.19 0.71
CA ARG A 127 -29.76 8.37 0.75
C ARG A 127 -30.61 8.48 -0.50
N ALA A 128 -29.99 8.39 -1.67
CA ALA A 128 -30.68 8.58 -2.94
C ALA A 128 -31.79 7.55 -3.16
N VAL A 129 -31.54 6.29 -2.79
CA VAL A 129 -32.56 5.24 -2.82
C VAL A 129 -33.73 5.56 -1.90
N ILE A 130 -33.48 6.02 -0.66
CA ILE A 130 -34.57 6.30 0.28
C ILE A 130 -35.34 7.56 -0.11
N GLU A 131 -34.65 8.65 -0.46
CA GLU A 131 -35.28 9.92 -0.87
C GLU A 131 -36.16 9.72 -2.11
N SER A 132 -35.68 8.96 -3.11
CA SER A 132 -36.48 8.66 -4.30
C SER A 132 -37.68 7.75 -4.02
N LEU A 133 -37.50 6.72 -3.18
CA LEU A 133 -38.62 5.87 -2.75
C LEU A 133 -39.65 6.63 -1.90
N GLU A 134 -39.24 7.63 -1.10
CA GLU A 134 -40.17 8.48 -0.35
C GLU A 134 -41.06 9.34 -1.27
N HIS A 135 -40.53 9.81 -2.41
CA HIS A 135 -41.32 10.59 -3.36
C HIS A 135 -42.37 9.76 -4.10
N HIS A 136 -42.01 8.53 -4.49
CA HIS A 136 -42.79 7.75 -5.46
C HIS A 136 -43.46 6.49 -4.89
N ALA A 137 -42.96 5.98 -3.75
CA ALA A 137 -43.41 4.72 -3.14
C ALA A 137 -43.26 4.71 -1.60
N ASP A 138 -43.69 5.79 -0.93
CA ASP A 138 -43.55 6.04 0.52
C ASP A 138 -43.99 4.86 1.41
N THR A 139 -44.94 4.04 0.96
CA THR A 139 -45.40 2.86 1.69
C THR A 139 -44.25 1.89 2.05
N ILE A 140 -43.25 1.74 1.18
CA ILE A 140 -42.12 0.80 1.39
C ILE A 140 -41.01 1.36 2.29
N THR A 141 -40.93 2.69 2.44
CA THR A 141 -39.90 3.36 3.26
C THR A 141 -40.32 3.47 4.73
N ARG A 142 -41.61 3.32 5.02
CA ARG A 142 -42.18 3.36 6.36
C ARG A 142 -42.12 2.01 7.10
N PRO A 143 -42.03 2.04 8.45
CA PRO A 143 -41.97 0.81 9.25
C PRO A 143 -43.29 0.00 9.24
N ASP A 144 -44.42 0.65 9.00
CA ASP A 144 -45.78 0.13 9.25
C ASP A 144 -46.09 -1.19 8.51
N MET A 145 -45.76 -1.27 7.22
CA MET A 145 -45.98 -2.49 6.43
C MET A 145 -45.13 -3.64 6.95
N THR A 146 -43.85 -3.39 7.25
CA THR A 146 -42.93 -4.41 7.76
C THR A 146 -43.36 -4.88 9.16
N GLN A 147 -43.77 -3.95 10.02
CA GLN A 147 -44.29 -4.25 11.36
C GLN A 147 -45.55 -5.13 11.28
N THR A 148 -46.46 -4.82 10.36
CA THR A 148 -47.68 -5.60 10.11
C THR A 148 -47.34 -7.03 9.68
N LEU A 149 -46.41 -7.20 8.74
CA LEU A 149 -45.94 -8.52 8.30
C LEU A 149 -45.32 -9.33 9.45
N ASP A 150 -44.47 -8.72 10.26
CA ASP A 150 -43.86 -9.38 11.42
C ASP A 150 -44.92 -9.77 12.48
N ALA A 151 -45.93 -8.92 12.69
CA ALA A 151 -47.06 -9.22 13.59
C ALA A 151 -47.89 -10.41 13.07
N HIS A 152 -48.17 -10.48 11.77
CA HIS A 152 -48.87 -11.61 11.17
C HIS A 152 -48.10 -12.93 11.32
N MET A 153 -46.76 -12.91 11.17
CA MET A 153 -45.93 -14.09 11.43
C MET A 153 -46.03 -14.57 12.89
N GLN A 154 -46.16 -13.65 13.87
CA GLN A 154 -46.40 -14.04 15.27
C GLN A 154 -47.79 -14.66 15.46
N GLN A 155 -48.82 -14.16 14.78
CA GLN A 155 -50.17 -14.71 14.84
C GLN A 155 -50.23 -16.15 14.28
N ILE A 156 -49.45 -16.46 13.24
CA ILE A 156 -49.28 -17.85 12.75
C ILE A 156 -48.65 -18.71 13.85
N LYS A 157 -47.56 -18.23 14.47
CA LYS A 157 -46.86 -18.96 15.55
C LYS A 157 -47.79 -19.25 16.75
N GLN A 158 -48.70 -18.33 17.04
CA GLN A 158 -49.69 -18.45 18.12
C GLN A 158 -50.95 -19.24 17.70
N LYS A 159 -51.03 -19.69 16.44
CA LYS A 159 -52.22 -20.35 15.84
C LYS A 159 -53.47 -19.47 15.84
N ALA A 160 -53.31 -18.14 15.88
CA ALA A 160 -54.40 -17.17 15.81
C ALA A 160 -54.84 -16.87 14.37
N ARG A 161 -53.96 -17.09 13.38
CA ARG A 161 -54.25 -16.95 11.94
C ARG A 161 -53.63 -18.11 11.16
N SER A 162 -54.24 -18.47 10.03
CA SER A 162 -53.69 -19.48 9.14
C SER A 162 -52.55 -18.90 8.29
N ARG A 163 -51.65 -19.78 7.81
CA ARG A 163 -50.59 -19.39 6.88
C ARG A 163 -51.16 -18.80 5.58
N ASP A 164 -52.20 -19.42 5.05
CA ASP A 164 -52.73 -19.06 3.73
C ASP A 164 -53.37 -17.66 3.75
N ASP A 165 -54.11 -17.33 4.82
CA ASP A 165 -54.70 -16.00 5.00
C ASP A 165 -53.61 -14.91 5.06
N VAL A 166 -52.56 -15.16 5.85
CA VAL A 166 -51.47 -14.21 6.01
C VAL A 166 -50.67 -14.04 4.71
N VAL A 167 -50.43 -15.12 3.98
CA VAL A 167 -49.74 -15.04 2.68
C VAL A 167 -50.58 -14.29 1.66
N ALA A 168 -51.89 -14.53 1.61
CA ALA A 168 -52.80 -13.82 0.71
C ALA A 168 -52.80 -12.30 0.99
N GLU A 169 -52.90 -11.90 2.24
CA GLU A 169 -52.85 -10.49 2.64
C GLU A 169 -51.47 -9.87 2.37
N SER A 170 -50.39 -10.57 2.68
CA SER A 170 -49.01 -10.11 2.42
C SER A 170 -48.77 -9.87 0.93
N ARG A 171 -49.30 -10.76 0.08
CA ARG A 171 -49.26 -10.58 -1.37
C ARG A 171 -50.07 -9.36 -1.80
N GLY A 172 -51.26 -9.15 -1.24
CA GLY A 172 -52.07 -7.96 -1.52
C GLY A 172 -51.32 -6.66 -1.22
N MET A 173 -50.69 -6.55 -0.05
CA MET A 173 -49.89 -5.38 0.32
C MET A 173 -48.69 -5.21 -0.64
N LEU A 174 -48.00 -6.29 -1.00
CA LEU A 174 -46.88 -6.23 -1.95
C LEU A 174 -47.32 -5.79 -3.34
N HIS A 175 -48.46 -6.28 -3.84
CA HIS A 175 -49.00 -5.86 -5.14
C HIS A 175 -49.25 -4.36 -5.19
N GLN A 176 -49.85 -3.78 -4.14
CA GLN A 176 -50.06 -2.33 -4.06
C GLN A 176 -48.74 -1.52 -4.10
N VAL A 177 -47.69 -2.03 -3.46
CA VAL A 177 -46.36 -1.41 -3.51
C VAL A 177 -45.74 -1.55 -4.89
N PHE A 178 -45.86 -2.71 -5.54
CA PHE A 178 -45.37 -2.90 -6.90
C PHE A 178 -46.09 -2.01 -7.91
N ASP A 179 -47.41 -1.84 -7.78
CA ASP A 179 -48.18 -0.94 -8.65
C ASP A 179 -47.65 0.51 -8.57
N GLN A 180 -47.29 0.97 -7.37
CA GLN A 180 -46.67 2.29 -7.15
C GLN A 180 -45.25 2.38 -7.75
N LEU A 181 -44.43 1.35 -7.53
CA LEU A 181 -43.04 1.31 -8.01
C LEU A 181 -42.95 1.21 -9.53
N GLU A 182 -43.78 0.37 -10.17
CA GLU A 182 -43.76 0.15 -11.61
C GLU A 182 -44.19 1.42 -12.36
N ALA A 183 -45.21 2.11 -11.85
CA ALA A 183 -45.72 3.36 -12.42
C ALA A 183 -44.66 4.47 -12.49
N HIS A 184 -43.74 4.52 -11.51
CA HIS A 184 -42.71 5.56 -11.39
C HIS A 184 -41.28 5.01 -11.59
N SER A 185 -41.14 3.82 -12.18
CA SER A 185 -39.86 3.10 -12.23
C SER A 185 -38.74 3.87 -12.95
N GLN A 186 -39.07 4.59 -14.02
CA GLN A 186 -38.13 5.43 -14.76
C GLN A 186 -37.70 6.65 -13.94
N GLU A 187 -38.66 7.35 -13.33
CA GLU A 187 -38.42 8.54 -12.49
C GLU A 187 -37.54 8.19 -11.27
N ILE A 188 -37.84 7.06 -10.61
CA ILE A 188 -37.02 6.54 -9.51
C ILE A 188 -35.59 6.24 -9.98
N GLY A 189 -35.45 5.61 -11.15
CA GLY A 189 -34.15 5.30 -11.73
C GLY A 189 -33.32 6.55 -12.02
N ASP A 190 -33.94 7.56 -12.61
CA ASP A 190 -33.30 8.82 -12.99
C ASP A 190 -32.89 9.63 -11.74
N GLU A 191 -33.77 9.76 -10.73
CA GLU A 191 -33.44 10.44 -9.47
C GLU A 191 -32.26 9.79 -8.73
N ILE A 192 -32.23 8.46 -8.64
CA ILE A 192 -31.11 7.74 -8.00
C ILE A 192 -29.80 7.98 -8.77
N MET A 193 -29.86 7.98 -10.10
CA MET A 193 -28.69 8.25 -10.94
C MET A 193 -28.22 9.70 -10.83
N ASP A 194 -29.14 10.66 -10.80
CA ASP A 194 -28.82 12.08 -10.75
C ASP A 194 -28.25 12.49 -9.39
N GLN A 195 -28.85 12.05 -8.28
CA GLN A 195 -28.35 12.39 -6.94
C GLN A 195 -26.97 11.79 -6.66
N THR A 196 -26.70 10.58 -7.17
CA THR A 196 -25.37 9.97 -7.07
C THR A 196 -24.37 10.60 -8.04
N ALA A 197 -24.83 11.13 -9.18
CA ALA A 197 -24.02 11.81 -10.16
C ALA A 197 -23.62 13.23 -9.73
N GLU A 198 -24.55 14.01 -9.18
CA GLU A 198 -24.37 15.42 -8.85
C GLU A 198 -23.34 15.60 -7.72
N GLU A 199 -23.45 14.82 -6.63
CA GLU A 199 -22.52 14.89 -5.50
C GLU A 199 -21.09 14.46 -5.87
N LEU A 200 -20.92 13.65 -6.93
CA LEU A 200 -19.62 13.23 -7.44
C LEU A 200 -19.11 14.13 -8.57
N THR A 201 -19.97 14.99 -9.14
CA THR A 201 -19.61 15.89 -10.24
C THR A 201 -18.92 17.13 -9.69
N LEU A 202 -17.74 17.40 -10.24
CA LEU A 202 -16.87 18.49 -9.82
C LEU A 202 -16.98 19.71 -10.73
N GLY A 203 -17.55 19.58 -11.93
CA GLY A 203 -17.62 20.66 -12.92
C GLY A 203 -16.93 20.31 -14.24
N PRO A 204 -16.70 21.30 -15.13
CA PRO A 204 -16.31 21.05 -16.51
C PRO A 204 -14.85 20.58 -16.65
N CYS A 205 -14.64 19.58 -17.51
CA CYS A 205 -13.33 19.10 -17.91
C CYS A 205 -12.58 20.19 -18.67
N PRO A 206 -11.30 20.46 -18.35
CA PRO A 206 -10.53 21.48 -19.04
C PRO A 206 -10.31 21.14 -20.53
N VAL A 207 -10.31 19.86 -20.91
CA VAL A 207 -9.99 19.40 -22.27
C VAL A 207 -11.22 19.38 -23.20
N CYS A 208 -12.39 18.94 -22.70
CA CYS A 208 -13.56 18.70 -23.54
C CYS A 208 -14.87 19.32 -23.00
N SER A 209 -14.79 20.09 -21.92
CA SER A 209 -15.92 20.78 -21.26
C SER A 209 -17.03 19.90 -20.67
N HIS A 210 -17.02 18.58 -20.88
CA HIS A 210 -17.93 17.65 -20.19
C HIS A 210 -17.57 17.47 -18.72
N ASP A 211 -18.49 16.95 -17.90
CA ASP A 211 -18.28 16.84 -16.46
C ASP A 211 -17.09 15.96 -16.05
N LEU A 212 -16.41 16.40 -14.99
CA LEU A 212 -15.48 15.59 -14.22
C LEU A 212 -16.19 14.96 -13.02
N ARG A 213 -15.97 13.67 -12.77
CA ARG A 213 -16.54 12.96 -11.62
C ARG A 213 -15.49 12.25 -10.78
N ILE A 214 -15.70 12.22 -9.47
CA ILE A 214 -14.95 11.36 -8.55
C ILE A 214 -15.35 9.91 -8.81
N ARG A 215 -14.37 9.03 -9.05
CA ARG A 215 -14.56 7.60 -9.25
C ARG A 215 -13.78 6.81 -8.20
N HIS A 216 -14.44 5.80 -7.63
CA HIS A 216 -13.84 4.87 -6.68
C HIS A 216 -13.71 3.48 -7.31
N LEU A 217 -12.54 2.84 -7.22
CA LEU A 217 -12.34 1.46 -7.67
C LEU A 217 -12.26 0.48 -6.49
N ARG A 218 -12.39 -0.81 -6.80
CA ARG A 218 -12.43 -1.93 -5.84
C ARG A 218 -11.15 -2.09 -4.97
N ASN A 219 -10.03 -1.47 -5.34
CA ASN A 219 -8.71 -1.64 -4.68
C ASN A 219 -8.28 -0.44 -3.83
N GLN A 220 -9.21 0.27 -3.18
CA GLN A 220 -8.89 1.47 -2.37
C GLN A 220 -8.26 2.62 -3.17
N THR A 221 -8.39 2.59 -4.50
CA THR A 221 -7.98 3.68 -5.38
C THR A 221 -9.18 4.55 -5.71
N GLN A 222 -8.92 5.85 -5.83
CA GLN A 222 -9.90 6.84 -6.23
C GLN A 222 -9.21 7.85 -7.13
N PHE A 223 -9.94 8.41 -8.08
CA PHE A 223 -9.43 9.39 -9.04
C PHE A 223 -10.59 10.24 -9.56
N ILE A 224 -10.28 11.33 -10.24
CA ILE A 224 -11.27 12.16 -10.94
C ILE A 224 -11.13 11.85 -12.42
N GLY A 225 -12.22 11.52 -13.10
CA GLY A 225 -12.21 11.21 -14.53
C GLY A 225 -13.33 11.93 -15.28
N CYS A 226 -13.10 12.22 -16.55
CA CYS A 226 -14.12 12.76 -17.45
C CYS A 226 -15.26 11.75 -17.67
N THR A 227 -16.49 12.24 -17.77
CA THR A 227 -17.67 11.45 -18.11
C THR A 227 -17.67 11.01 -19.58
N HIS A 228 -17.01 11.77 -20.46
CA HIS A 228 -16.96 11.53 -21.91
C HIS A 228 -15.90 10.48 -22.34
N TYR A 229 -15.51 9.57 -21.45
CA TYR A 229 -14.66 8.43 -21.80
C TYR A 229 -15.43 7.43 -22.69
N PRO A 230 -14.84 6.83 -23.76
CA PRO A 230 -13.42 6.82 -24.11
C PRO A 230 -12.94 7.97 -25.00
N ALA A 231 -13.83 8.87 -25.45
CA ALA A 231 -13.46 9.98 -26.33
C ALA A 231 -12.57 11.03 -25.62
N CYS A 232 -12.71 11.18 -24.30
CA CYS A 232 -11.81 11.96 -23.45
C CYS A 232 -11.22 11.08 -22.32
N SER A 233 -9.90 10.97 -22.27
CA SER A 233 -9.15 10.18 -21.28
C SER A 233 -8.59 11.00 -20.11
N PHE A 234 -8.92 12.30 -20.04
CA PHE A 234 -8.44 13.20 -19.00
C PHE A 234 -8.84 12.70 -17.61
N ASN A 235 -7.86 12.61 -16.72
CA ASN A 235 -8.04 12.17 -15.35
C ASN A 235 -7.03 12.83 -14.40
N ILE A 236 -7.42 12.99 -13.14
CA ILE A 236 -6.57 13.50 -12.07
C ILE A 236 -6.48 12.42 -10.98
N GLY A 237 -5.26 12.01 -10.65
CA GLY A 237 -5.02 11.06 -9.57
C GLY A 237 -5.34 11.67 -8.21
N LEU A 238 -6.02 10.91 -7.34
CA LEU A 238 -6.25 11.27 -5.95
C LEU A 238 -5.50 10.32 -5.01
N PRO A 239 -5.15 10.76 -3.79
CA PRO A 239 -4.58 9.86 -2.79
C PRO A 239 -5.46 8.63 -2.54
N MET A 240 -4.86 7.49 -2.24
CA MET A 240 -5.59 6.24 -1.95
C MET A 240 -6.56 6.42 -0.77
N THR A 241 -7.66 5.64 -0.74
CA THR A 241 -8.71 5.78 0.29
C THR A 241 -8.24 5.49 1.71
N MET A 242 -7.06 4.87 1.89
CA MET A 242 -6.38 4.77 3.19
C MET A 242 -6.07 6.15 3.82
N TRP A 243 -5.96 7.20 3.00
CA TRP A 243 -5.77 8.60 3.41
C TRP A 243 -7.10 9.37 3.56
N GLY A 244 -8.24 8.73 3.27
CA GLY A 244 -9.59 9.29 3.35
C GLY A 244 -10.35 9.16 2.04
N PHE A 245 -11.69 9.13 2.10
CA PHE A 245 -12.54 9.15 0.91
C PHE A 245 -12.66 10.58 0.40
N ALA A 246 -12.52 10.76 -0.91
CA ALA A 246 -12.71 12.04 -1.57
C ALA A 246 -14.19 12.43 -1.58
N VAL A 247 -14.46 13.65 -1.17
CA VAL A 247 -15.80 14.24 -1.11
C VAL A 247 -15.74 15.62 -1.75
N ARG A 248 -16.75 15.96 -2.55
CA ARG A 248 -16.98 17.30 -3.09
C ARG A 248 -17.36 18.26 -1.95
N THR A 249 -16.89 19.50 -2.00
CA THR A 249 -17.41 20.59 -1.17
C THR A 249 -18.14 21.62 -2.03
N ASP A 250 -18.94 22.48 -1.40
CA ASP A 250 -19.72 23.50 -2.12
C ASP A 250 -18.87 24.69 -2.60
N GLU A 251 -17.63 24.78 -2.12
CA GLU A 251 -16.66 25.78 -2.59
C GLU A 251 -16.24 25.48 -4.04
N VAL A 252 -16.25 26.51 -4.88
CA VAL A 252 -15.89 26.41 -6.31
C VAL A 252 -14.64 27.24 -6.59
N CYS A 253 -13.73 26.67 -7.37
CA CYS A 253 -12.54 27.37 -7.83
C CYS A 253 -12.90 28.53 -8.77
N PRO A 254 -12.46 29.77 -8.50
CA PRO A 254 -12.76 30.91 -9.38
C PRO A 254 -12.09 30.80 -10.76
N ALA A 255 -10.94 30.14 -10.84
CA ALA A 255 -10.19 30.01 -12.09
C ALA A 255 -10.70 28.86 -12.98
N HIS A 256 -11.03 27.71 -12.38
CA HIS A 256 -11.31 26.48 -13.11
C HIS A 256 -12.79 26.08 -13.09
N ARG A 257 -13.62 26.75 -12.28
CA ARG A 257 -15.03 26.39 -12.04
C ARG A 257 -15.23 24.94 -11.60
N LEU A 258 -14.24 24.39 -10.89
CA LEU A 258 -14.28 23.07 -10.30
C LEU A 258 -14.58 23.17 -8.80
N HIS A 259 -15.49 22.33 -8.31
CA HIS A 259 -15.71 22.14 -6.89
C HIS A 259 -14.45 21.64 -6.19
N PHE A 260 -14.26 22.09 -4.96
CA PHE A 260 -13.16 21.67 -4.12
C PHE A 260 -13.35 20.24 -3.63
N VAL A 261 -12.23 19.58 -3.37
CA VAL A 261 -12.19 18.19 -2.90
C VAL A 261 -11.53 18.12 -1.53
N ARG A 262 -12.13 17.34 -0.64
CA ARG A 262 -11.63 17.05 0.71
C ARG A 262 -11.56 15.55 0.91
N LEU A 263 -10.48 15.07 1.53
CA LEU A 263 -10.36 13.68 1.96
C LEU A 263 -10.83 13.55 3.41
N VAL A 264 -11.83 12.68 3.62
CA VAL A 264 -12.42 12.45 4.95
C VAL A 264 -12.10 11.04 5.42
N ARG A 265 -11.45 10.93 6.58
CA ARG A 265 -11.16 9.66 7.26
C ARG A 265 -11.60 9.74 8.72
N LYS A 266 -12.25 8.67 9.20
CA LYS A 266 -12.67 8.57 10.60
C LYS A 266 -11.46 8.70 11.55
N GLY A 267 -11.57 9.60 12.52
CA GLY A 267 -10.57 9.79 13.58
C GLY A 267 -9.33 10.59 13.14
N ALA A 268 -9.29 11.12 11.93
CA ALA A 268 -8.27 12.04 11.45
C ALA A 268 -8.91 13.38 11.10
N ARG A 269 -8.12 14.47 11.17
CA ARG A 269 -8.56 15.75 10.64
C ARG A 269 -8.77 15.61 9.12
N PRO A 270 -9.85 16.19 8.54
CA PRO A 270 -10.02 16.20 7.10
C PRO A 270 -8.83 16.83 6.40
N TRP A 271 -8.47 16.31 5.24
CA TRP A 271 -7.40 16.86 4.42
C TRP A 271 -8.00 17.56 3.21
N ASP A 272 -7.94 18.89 3.21
CA ASP A 272 -8.37 19.73 2.11
C ASP A 272 -7.36 19.69 0.96
N ILE A 273 -7.80 19.19 -0.19
CA ILE A 273 -7.03 19.28 -1.45
C ILE A 273 -7.29 20.64 -2.12
N GLY A 274 -8.50 21.19 -1.93
CA GLY A 274 -8.95 22.39 -2.62
C GLY A 274 -9.36 22.07 -4.06
N CYS A 275 -9.09 22.99 -4.99
CA CYS A 275 -9.33 22.74 -6.41
C CYS A 275 -8.44 21.58 -6.91
N PRO A 276 -9.02 20.48 -7.43
CA PRO A 276 -8.25 19.32 -7.85
C PRO A 276 -7.29 19.63 -8.99
N LEU A 277 -7.66 20.54 -9.91
CA LEU A 277 -6.80 20.93 -11.03
C LEU A 277 -5.65 21.85 -10.58
N CYS A 278 -5.90 22.83 -9.71
CA CYS A 278 -4.82 23.64 -9.12
C CYS A 278 -3.81 22.76 -8.38
N HIS A 279 -4.32 21.80 -7.59
CA HIS A 279 -3.47 20.86 -6.89
C HIS A 279 -2.65 20.01 -7.87
N HIS A 280 -3.28 19.47 -8.92
CA HIS A 280 -2.61 18.69 -9.95
C HIS A 280 -1.46 19.46 -10.62
N ILE A 281 -1.73 20.69 -11.09
CA ILE A 281 -0.73 21.58 -11.71
C ILE A 281 0.44 21.84 -10.74
N SER A 282 0.13 22.29 -9.52
CA SER A 282 1.16 22.63 -8.54
C SER A 282 2.02 21.43 -8.14
N SER A 283 1.41 20.26 -7.95
CA SER A 283 2.09 19.02 -7.55
C SER A 283 3.05 18.48 -8.60
N HIS A 284 2.80 18.77 -9.88
CA HIS A 284 3.64 18.32 -10.98
C HIS A 284 4.67 19.35 -11.44
N LYS A 285 4.56 20.61 -11.00
CA LYS A 285 5.55 21.66 -11.30
C LYS A 285 6.97 21.26 -10.89
N GLU A 286 7.16 20.70 -9.70
CA GLU A 286 8.49 20.24 -9.24
C GLU A 286 9.07 19.13 -10.14
N THR A 287 8.20 18.31 -10.72
CA THR A 287 8.62 17.22 -11.61
C THR A 287 8.98 17.75 -12.99
N LEU A 288 8.22 18.73 -13.50
CA LEU A 288 8.54 19.45 -14.73
C LEU A 288 9.84 20.25 -14.62
N ALA A 289 10.14 20.78 -13.43
CA ALA A 289 11.40 21.47 -13.15
C ALA A 289 12.65 20.57 -13.22
N LEU A 290 12.50 19.26 -13.44
CA LEU A 290 13.62 18.37 -13.75
C LEU A 290 14.11 18.52 -15.19
N LEU A 291 13.32 19.13 -16.09
CA LEU A 291 13.71 19.35 -17.47
C LEU A 291 14.69 20.54 -17.55
N PRO A 292 15.87 20.39 -18.17
CA PRO A 292 16.82 21.47 -18.36
C PRO A 292 16.24 22.72 -19.03
N SER A 293 15.32 22.54 -20.00
CA SER A 293 14.67 23.64 -20.73
C SER A 293 13.42 24.18 -20.01
N PHE A 294 13.14 23.78 -18.76
CA PHE A 294 11.97 24.25 -18.02
C PHE A 294 12.08 25.74 -17.65
N SER A 295 11.03 26.51 -17.96
CA SER A 295 10.84 27.89 -17.49
C SER A 295 9.40 28.11 -17.03
N ASP A 296 9.16 29.16 -16.25
CA ASP A 296 7.80 29.53 -15.82
C ASP A 296 6.92 29.94 -17.03
N GLU A 297 7.49 30.57 -18.06
CA GLU A 297 6.78 30.89 -19.31
C GLU A 297 6.38 29.61 -20.07
N LEU A 298 7.30 28.64 -20.17
CA LEU A 298 6.99 27.36 -20.80
C LEU A 298 5.90 26.63 -20.01
N HIS A 299 5.97 26.63 -18.68
CA HIS A 299 4.95 26.01 -17.84
C HIS A 299 3.57 26.65 -18.02
N GLN A 300 3.48 27.98 -18.13
CA GLN A 300 2.22 28.66 -18.40
C GLN A 300 1.63 28.27 -19.76
N LYS A 301 2.47 28.19 -20.82
CA LYS A 301 2.05 27.69 -22.13
C LYS A 301 1.56 26.25 -22.08
N MET A 302 2.25 25.38 -21.35
CA MET A 302 1.85 23.98 -21.15
C MET A 302 0.49 23.86 -20.45
N VAL A 303 0.28 24.61 -19.36
CA VAL A 303 -1.00 24.62 -18.64
C VAL A 303 -2.14 25.13 -19.54
N ALA A 304 -1.90 26.18 -20.32
CA ALA A 304 -2.87 26.70 -21.29
C ALA A 304 -3.19 25.68 -22.41
N ALA A 305 -2.22 24.84 -22.79
CA ALA A 305 -2.37 23.74 -23.73
C ALA A 305 -2.89 22.43 -23.12
N HIS A 306 -3.28 22.43 -21.83
CA HIS A 306 -3.71 21.25 -21.07
C HIS A 306 -2.67 20.14 -20.95
N ILE A 307 -1.38 20.50 -20.98
CA ILE A 307 -0.25 19.61 -20.72
C ILE A 307 0.21 19.86 -19.28
N TYR A 308 -0.08 18.93 -18.36
CA TYR A 308 0.12 19.15 -16.93
C TYR A 308 1.28 18.34 -16.34
N THR A 309 1.68 17.27 -17.01
CA THR A 309 2.68 16.33 -16.50
C THR A 309 3.82 16.11 -17.50
N VAL A 310 4.96 15.63 -17.00
CA VAL A 310 6.07 15.15 -17.85
C VAL A 310 5.61 14.01 -18.77
N TYR A 311 4.65 13.19 -18.31
CA TYR A 311 4.09 12.12 -19.11
C TYR A 311 3.32 12.65 -20.32
N ASP A 312 2.50 13.69 -20.13
CA ASP A 312 1.75 14.33 -21.22
C ASP A 312 2.72 14.90 -22.27
N LEU A 313 3.78 15.57 -21.82
CA LEU A 313 4.81 16.14 -22.69
C LEU A 313 5.54 15.05 -23.50
N ALA A 314 5.90 13.93 -22.87
CA ALA A 314 6.63 12.84 -23.53
C ALA A 314 5.77 12.04 -24.54
N ASN A 315 4.45 11.95 -24.33
CA ASN A 315 3.59 11.04 -25.11
C ASN A 315 2.66 11.76 -26.10
N THR A 316 2.55 13.08 -26.04
CA THR A 316 1.77 13.84 -27.03
C THR A 316 2.56 13.94 -28.34
N PRO A 317 1.94 13.77 -29.53
CA PRO A 317 2.65 13.91 -30.80
C PRO A 317 3.34 15.27 -30.95
N ALA A 318 4.55 15.26 -31.50
CA ALA A 318 5.39 16.46 -31.59
C ALA A 318 4.74 17.60 -32.39
N GLU A 319 3.98 17.26 -33.43
CA GLU A 319 3.25 18.22 -34.27
C GLU A 319 2.16 18.94 -33.47
N VAL A 320 1.44 18.20 -32.62
CA VAL A 320 0.38 18.74 -31.75
C VAL A 320 0.99 19.66 -30.70
N LEU A 321 2.10 19.26 -30.09
CA LEU A 321 2.81 20.08 -29.10
C LEU A 321 3.40 21.35 -29.71
N ALA A 322 4.01 21.28 -30.89
CA ALA A 322 4.59 22.43 -31.57
C ALA A 322 3.52 23.51 -31.83
N HIS A 323 2.36 23.08 -32.33
CA HIS A 323 1.22 23.97 -32.53
C HIS A 323 0.66 24.51 -31.21
N ALA A 324 0.43 23.65 -30.22
CA ALA A 324 -0.20 24.04 -28.96
C ALA A 324 0.68 24.97 -28.10
N LEU A 325 1.99 24.79 -28.13
CA LEU A 325 2.96 25.58 -27.36
C LEU A 325 3.52 26.78 -28.15
N GLY A 326 3.28 26.82 -29.46
CA GLY A 326 3.78 27.87 -30.35
C GLY A 326 5.31 27.93 -30.39
N ILE A 327 5.95 26.76 -30.50
CA ILE A 327 7.43 26.61 -30.56
C ILE A 327 7.85 25.74 -31.74
N ALA A 328 9.12 25.83 -32.13
CA ALA A 328 9.64 25.07 -33.25
C ALA A 328 9.63 23.55 -32.95
N ARG A 329 9.43 22.73 -33.99
CA ARG A 329 9.40 21.26 -33.86
C ARG A 329 10.69 20.71 -33.23
N ASP A 330 11.84 21.26 -33.58
CA ASP A 330 13.13 20.81 -33.04
C ASP A 330 13.24 21.08 -31.53
N GLU A 331 12.64 22.17 -31.06
CA GLU A 331 12.55 22.48 -29.63
C GLU A 331 11.61 21.53 -28.89
N VAL A 332 10.49 21.14 -29.51
CA VAL A 332 9.61 20.10 -28.97
C VAL A 332 10.33 18.76 -28.86
N VAL A 333 11.07 18.35 -29.89
CA VAL A 333 11.82 17.08 -29.88
C VAL A 333 12.86 17.09 -28.73
N ARG A 334 13.53 18.22 -28.51
CA ARG A 334 14.43 18.39 -27.36
C ARG A 334 13.68 18.25 -26.03
N LEU A 335 12.54 18.94 -25.86
CA LEU A 335 11.72 18.85 -24.66
C LEU A 335 11.20 17.43 -24.40
N GLN A 336 10.86 16.68 -25.45
CA GLN A 336 10.42 15.29 -25.32
C GLN A 336 11.55 14.36 -24.90
N ALA A 337 12.77 14.59 -25.39
CA ALA A 337 13.95 13.86 -24.93
C ALA A 337 14.22 14.13 -23.44
N GLU A 338 14.19 15.41 -23.03
CA GLU A 338 14.34 15.80 -21.63
C GLU A 338 13.23 15.21 -20.74
N ALA A 339 11.99 15.17 -21.24
CA ALA A 339 10.86 14.54 -20.55
C ALA A 339 11.07 13.03 -20.38
N ALA A 340 11.58 12.33 -21.40
CA ALA A 340 11.91 10.92 -21.33
C ALA A 340 12.98 10.63 -20.28
N ASP A 341 14.04 11.45 -20.22
CA ASP A 341 15.09 11.37 -19.21
C ASP A 341 14.54 11.60 -17.79
N ALA A 342 13.67 12.60 -17.63
CA ALA A 342 13.00 12.86 -16.36
C ALA A 342 12.10 11.68 -15.94
N LEU A 343 11.34 11.07 -16.85
CA LEU A 343 10.55 9.87 -16.56
C LEU A 343 11.41 8.68 -16.14
N ASP A 344 12.55 8.46 -16.80
CA ASP A 344 13.49 7.42 -16.42
C ASP A 344 14.07 7.66 -15.02
N LEU A 345 14.46 8.91 -14.71
CA LEU A 345 14.92 9.29 -13.37
C LEU A 345 13.84 9.03 -12.30
N LEU A 346 12.59 9.40 -12.56
CA LEU A 346 11.47 9.16 -11.63
C LEU A 346 11.21 7.67 -11.41
N ARG A 347 11.30 6.87 -12.48
CA ARG A 347 11.22 5.40 -12.42
C ARG A 347 12.31 4.85 -11.51
N ARG A 348 13.57 5.26 -11.73
CA ARG A 348 14.73 4.87 -10.93
C ARG A 348 14.57 5.26 -9.45
N ARG A 349 14.12 6.48 -9.16
CA ARG A 349 13.81 6.96 -7.80
C ARG A 349 12.70 6.15 -7.13
N SER A 350 11.65 5.80 -7.88
CA SER A 350 10.54 4.97 -7.38
C SER A 350 11.01 3.56 -7.03
N ASP A 351 11.82 2.94 -7.89
CA ASP A 351 12.42 1.63 -7.64
C ASP A 351 13.33 1.66 -6.41
N CYS A 352 14.21 2.66 -6.31
CA CYS A 352 15.07 2.86 -5.15
C CYS A 352 14.24 3.03 -3.88
N ARG A 353 13.14 3.81 -3.95
CA ARG A 353 12.24 4.01 -2.81
C ARG A 353 11.60 2.70 -2.34
N LYS A 354 11.12 1.86 -3.27
CA LYS A 354 10.54 0.55 -2.97
C LYS A 354 11.59 -0.38 -2.33
N PHE A 355 12.80 -0.41 -2.90
CA PHE A 355 13.92 -1.19 -2.42
C PHE A 355 14.35 -0.80 -1.00
N VAL A 356 14.54 0.49 -0.73
CA VAL A 356 14.89 0.99 0.61
C VAL A 356 13.80 0.63 1.63
N ARG A 357 12.52 0.75 1.27
CA ARG A 357 11.40 0.37 2.14
C ARG A 357 11.33 -1.13 2.44
N SER A 358 11.77 -2.00 1.53
CA SER A 358 11.79 -3.44 1.78
C SER A 358 12.89 -3.87 2.74
N ILE A 359 13.95 -3.08 2.88
CA ILE A 359 15.12 -3.43 3.71
C ILE A 359 15.11 -2.67 5.04
N LEU A 360 14.77 -1.38 5.02
CA LEU A 360 14.80 -0.53 6.22
C LEU A 360 13.42 -0.49 6.90
N PRO A 361 13.26 -1.12 8.08
CA PRO A 361 12.04 -0.98 8.85
C PRO A 361 11.91 0.45 9.41
N PRO A 362 10.67 0.97 9.53
CA PRO A 362 10.42 2.27 10.14
C PRO A 362 10.79 2.25 11.64
N ARG A 363 11.41 3.33 12.12
CA ARG A 363 11.77 3.53 13.53
C ARG A 363 11.27 4.89 14.03
N LYS A 364 11.08 5.05 15.34
CA LYS A 364 10.68 6.32 15.96
C LYS A 364 11.72 7.41 15.61
N GLY A 365 11.29 8.51 14.98
CA GLY A 365 12.16 9.59 14.51
C GLY A 365 12.83 9.37 13.14
N ARG A 366 12.69 8.19 12.52
CA ARG A 366 13.25 7.89 11.19
C ARG A 366 12.27 7.09 10.35
N SER A 367 11.59 7.78 9.44
CA SER A 367 10.79 7.13 8.39
C SER A 367 11.67 6.81 7.17
N PRO A 368 11.40 5.71 6.44
CA PRO A 368 12.07 5.43 5.16
C PRO A 368 11.92 6.59 4.16
N ALA A 369 10.79 7.31 4.20
CA ALA A 369 10.59 8.50 3.37
C ALA A 369 11.59 9.62 3.66
N SER A 370 11.92 9.86 4.94
CA SER A 370 12.92 10.84 5.35
C SER A 370 14.33 10.46 4.87
N VAL A 371 14.69 9.17 5.00
CA VAL A 371 15.97 8.64 4.49
C VAL A 371 16.07 8.83 2.98
N ILE A 372 15.04 8.44 2.23
CA ILE A 372 15.01 8.53 0.75
C ILE A 372 15.13 9.99 0.29
N ARG A 373 14.49 10.93 0.99
CA ARG A 373 14.62 12.36 0.69
C ARG A 373 16.09 12.81 0.81
N LYS A 374 16.76 12.48 1.93
CA LYS A 374 18.17 12.80 2.14
C LYS A 374 19.10 12.14 1.12
N LEU A 375 18.79 10.91 0.70
CA LEU A 375 19.55 10.23 -0.36
C LEU A 375 19.45 10.97 -1.69
N HIS A 376 18.25 11.43 -2.08
CA HIS A 376 18.08 12.23 -3.29
C HIS A 376 18.81 13.58 -3.19
N GLU A 377 18.79 14.24 -2.02
CA GLU A 377 19.54 15.49 -1.76
C GLU A 377 21.06 15.26 -1.91
N SER A 378 21.55 14.06 -1.59
CA SER A 378 22.93 13.63 -1.83
C SER A 378 23.19 13.07 -3.24
N GLY A 379 22.25 13.22 -4.17
CA GLY A 379 22.40 12.79 -5.58
C GLY A 379 22.18 11.30 -5.84
N ILE A 380 21.77 10.52 -4.84
CA ILE A 380 21.55 9.07 -4.96
C ILE A 380 20.11 8.84 -5.41
N ASN A 381 19.94 8.57 -6.70
CA ASN A 381 18.62 8.48 -7.33
C ASN A 381 18.20 7.06 -7.74
N ASP A 382 19.10 6.09 -7.64
CA ASP A 382 18.87 4.70 -8.04
C ASP A 382 19.57 3.69 -7.09
N ILE A 383 19.25 2.41 -7.31
CA ILE A 383 19.77 1.29 -6.53
C ILE A 383 21.28 1.11 -6.76
N GLU A 384 21.79 1.45 -7.95
CA GLU A 384 23.21 1.34 -8.27
C GLU A 384 24.03 2.36 -7.48
N GLY A 385 23.62 3.64 -7.50
CA GLY A 385 24.23 4.69 -6.69
C GLY A 385 24.20 4.35 -5.20
N LEU A 386 23.12 3.73 -4.71
CA LEU A 386 23.03 3.23 -3.33
C LEU A 386 24.06 2.14 -3.01
N GLY A 387 24.41 1.30 -4.00
CA GLY A 387 25.45 0.28 -3.86
C GLY A 387 26.86 0.85 -3.85
N LEU A 388 27.11 1.94 -4.58
CA LEU A 388 28.45 2.53 -4.74
C LEU A 388 28.78 3.65 -3.77
N VAL A 389 27.77 4.24 -3.12
CA VAL A 389 27.96 5.38 -2.21
C VAL A 389 28.88 5.06 -1.04
N ASP A 390 29.62 6.07 -0.57
CA ASP A 390 30.33 5.97 0.70
C ASP A 390 29.36 5.78 1.89
N ARG A 391 29.77 4.96 2.86
CA ARG A 391 28.95 4.62 4.03
C ARG A 391 28.65 5.86 4.90
N SER A 392 29.48 6.90 4.86
CA SER A 392 29.23 8.16 5.58
C SER A 392 27.96 8.87 5.13
N VAL A 393 27.64 8.84 3.84
CA VAL A 393 26.42 9.45 3.28
C VAL A 393 25.17 8.74 3.80
N LEU A 394 25.22 7.41 3.91
CA LEU A 394 24.14 6.62 4.51
C LEU A 394 23.96 6.96 6.00
N ARG A 395 25.06 7.18 6.73
CA ARG A 395 25.00 7.61 8.13
C ARG A 395 24.37 9.00 8.28
N GLN A 396 24.75 9.96 7.42
CA GLN A 396 24.13 11.29 7.38
C GLN A 396 22.63 11.23 7.04
N ALA A 397 22.23 10.26 6.21
CA ALA A 397 20.84 9.95 5.93
C ALA A 397 20.08 9.31 7.12
N GLY A 398 20.76 8.98 8.21
CA GLY A 398 20.19 8.37 9.42
C GLY A 398 20.13 6.84 9.38
N VAL A 399 20.94 6.20 8.53
CA VAL A 399 21.06 4.74 8.46
C VAL A 399 22.15 4.27 9.41
N GLY A 400 21.82 3.34 10.31
CA GLY A 400 22.80 2.78 11.24
C GLY A 400 23.86 1.94 10.52
N GLU A 401 25.01 1.71 11.13
CA GLU A 401 26.15 1.05 10.47
C GLU A 401 25.85 -0.35 9.91
N LYS A 402 25.23 -1.23 10.71
CA LYS A 402 24.80 -2.57 10.27
C LYS A 402 23.71 -2.51 9.19
N GLU A 403 22.80 -1.54 9.28
CA GLU A 403 21.74 -1.35 8.29
C GLU A 403 22.32 -0.84 6.97
N ALA A 404 23.31 0.06 7.02
CA ALA A 404 23.99 0.59 5.84
C ALA A 404 24.76 -0.52 5.12
N GLU A 405 25.43 -1.40 5.86
CA GLU A 405 26.10 -2.56 5.29
C GLU A 405 25.12 -3.52 4.60
N SER A 406 24.02 -3.86 5.26
CA SER A 406 22.97 -4.71 4.67
C SER A 406 22.36 -4.05 3.43
N LEU A 407 22.02 -2.76 3.51
CA LEU A 407 21.43 -2.01 2.41
C LEU A 407 22.36 -1.94 1.19
N GLN A 408 23.65 -1.64 1.38
CA GLN A 408 24.63 -1.60 0.30
C GLN A 408 24.88 -2.99 -0.29
N SER A 409 24.98 -4.01 0.55
CA SER A 409 25.21 -5.39 0.09
C SER A 409 24.07 -5.85 -0.82
N GLU A 410 22.83 -5.66 -0.38
CA GLU A 410 21.66 -6.00 -1.20
C GLU A 410 21.54 -5.10 -2.45
N ALA A 411 21.88 -3.81 -2.35
CA ALA A 411 21.85 -2.90 -3.48
C ALA A 411 22.84 -3.34 -4.57
N LYS A 412 24.06 -3.72 -4.19
CA LYS A 412 25.08 -4.26 -5.10
C LYS A 412 24.63 -5.56 -5.78
N LYS A 413 23.92 -6.44 -5.06
CA LYS A 413 23.37 -7.67 -5.65
C LYS A 413 22.32 -7.37 -6.70
N VAL A 414 21.35 -6.49 -6.39
CA VAL A 414 20.28 -6.12 -7.31
C VAL A 414 20.83 -5.37 -8.53
N ALA A 415 21.78 -4.45 -8.33
CA ALA A 415 22.45 -3.73 -9.41
C ALA A 415 23.26 -4.68 -10.30
N GLY A 416 24.00 -5.62 -9.70
CA GLY A 416 24.74 -6.65 -10.42
C GLY A 416 23.81 -7.54 -11.26
N GLU A 417 22.69 -7.98 -10.71
CA GLU A 417 21.71 -8.81 -11.43
C GLU A 417 21.11 -8.07 -12.63
N ARG A 418 20.80 -6.77 -12.48
CA ARG A 418 20.34 -5.90 -13.59
C ARG A 418 21.41 -5.80 -14.68
N ARG A 419 22.66 -5.56 -14.30
CA ARG A 419 23.78 -5.46 -15.25
C ARG A 419 24.04 -6.78 -15.99
N LEU A 420 23.96 -7.92 -15.30
CA LEU A 420 24.06 -9.23 -15.93
C LEU A 420 22.91 -9.48 -16.92
N LYS A 421 21.70 -9.00 -16.62
CA LYS A 421 20.55 -9.05 -17.54
C LYS A 421 20.77 -8.18 -18.79
N GLU A 422 21.34 -6.99 -18.63
CA GLU A 422 21.70 -6.08 -19.74
C GLU A 422 22.80 -6.66 -20.64
N ILE A 423 23.75 -7.40 -20.07
CA ILE A 423 24.76 -8.18 -20.81
C ILE A 423 24.12 -9.33 -21.62
N GLY A 424 22.86 -9.68 -21.32
CA GLY A 424 22.08 -10.67 -22.07
C GLY A 424 21.96 -12.04 -21.39
N LEU A 425 22.26 -12.15 -20.10
CA LEU A 425 22.09 -13.42 -19.38
C LEU A 425 20.60 -13.74 -19.14
N PRO A 426 20.15 -14.99 -19.40
CA PRO A 426 18.75 -15.37 -19.20
C PRO A 426 18.32 -15.32 -17.73
N ALA A 427 17.07 -14.89 -17.46
CA ALA A 427 16.51 -14.78 -16.11
C ALA A 427 16.56 -16.09 -15.30
N VAL A 428 16.38 -17.24 -15.98
CA VAL A 428 16.47 -18.57 -15.34
C VAL A 428 17.88 -18.83 -14.79
N SER A 429 18.91 -18.39 -15.50
CA SER A 429 20.31 -18.53 -15.07
C SER A 429 20.65 -17.54 -13.96
N LEU A 430 20.17 -16.29 -14.06
CA LEU A 430 20.40 -15.25 -13.03
C LEU A 430 19.90 -15.68 -11.65
N LYS A 431 18.72 -16.33 -11.58
CA LYS A 431 18.19 -16.84 -10.31
C LYS A 431 19.16 -17.83 -9.65
N LYS A 432 19.67 -18.80 -10.42
CA LYS A 432 20.62 -19.82 -9.93
C LYS A 432 21.97 -19.19 -9.55
N TYR A 433 22.46 -18.23 -10.34
CA TYR A 433 23.69 -17.49 -10.01
C TYR A 433 23.55 -16.73 -8.69
N ARG A 434 22.43 -16.05 -8.48
CA ARG A 434 22.15 -15.31 -7.24
C ARG A 434 22.10 -16.23 -6.02
N GLU A 435 21.39 -17.36 -6.11
CA GLU A 435 21.31 -18.36 -5.03
C GLU A 435 22.69 -18.96 -4.69
N ALA A 436 23.57 -19.09 -5.70
CA ALA A 436 24.94 -19.55 -5.53
C ALA A 436 25.94 -18.48 -5.10
N GLY A 437 25.53 -17.19 -5.02
CA GLY A 437 26.38 -16.07 -4.59
C GLY A 437 27.08 -15.30 -5.71
N PHE A 438 26.77 -15.57 -6.98
CA PHE A 438 27.31 -14.89 -8.16
C PHE A 438 26.34 -13.83 -8.69
N ALA A 439 26.09 -12.79 -7.89
CA ALA A 439 25.07 -11.79 -8.21
C ALA A 439 25.60 -10.65 -9.10
N ARG A 440 26.92 -10.51 -9.26
CA ARG A 440 27.54 -9.42 -10.01
C ARG A 440 28.45 -9.93 -11.14
N PRO A 441 28.67 -9.13 -12.19
CA PRO A 441 29.66 -9.42 -13.23
C PRO A 441 31.05 -9.77 -12.67
N GLU A 442 31.52 -9.05 -11.65
CA GLU A 442 32.82 -9.29 -11.04
C GLU A 442 32.88 -10.63 -10.29
N ASP A 443 31.76 -11.07 -9.70
CA ASP A 443 31.69 -12.36 -9.00
C ASP A 443 31.85 -13.52 -9.99
N MET A 444 31.30 -13.37 -11.20
CA MET A 444 31.44 -14.37 -12.27
C MET A 444 32.86 -14.45 -12.82
N LEU A 445 33.62 -13.35 -12.81
CA LEU A 445 35.02 -13.32 -13.26
C LEU A 445 36.02 -13.70 -12.15
N ALA A 446 35.63 -13.55 -10.89
CA ALA A 446 36.47 -13.92 -9.74
C ALA A 446 36.53 -15.43 -9.50
N ALA A 447 35.61 -16.20 -10.06
CA ALA A 447 35.51 -17.64 -9.90
C ALA A 447 35.73 -18.39 -11.22
N HIS A 448 36.31 -19.58 -11.14
CA HIS A 448 36.47 -20.44 -12.32
C HIS A 448 35.08 -20.89 -12.85
N PRO A 449 34.82 -20.89 -14.18
CA PRO A 449 33.51 -21.27 -14.72
C PRO A 449 33.00 -22.65 -14.28
N LEU A 450 33.91 -23.61 -14.12
CA LEU A 450 33.56 -24.96 -13.63
C LEU A 450 33.14 -24.96 -12.15
N TYR A 451 33.69 -24.05 -11.33
CA TYR A 451 33.23 -23.87 -9.95
C TYR A 451 31.81 -23.29 -9.92
N ILE A 452 31.55 -22.29 -10.76
CA ILE A 452 30.22 -21.69 -10.91
C ILE A 452 29.22 -22.75 -11.40
N SER A 453 29.59 -23.56 -12.40
CA SER A 453 28.78 -24.67 -12.90
C SER A 453 28.43 -25.68 -11.80
N PHE A 454 29.44 -26.10 -11.01
CA PHE A 454 29.24 -27.02 -9.88
C PHE A 454 28.27 -26.44 -8.83
N ARG A 455 28.42 -25.16 -8.48
CA ARG A 455 27.58 -24.50 -7.45
C ARG A 455 26.16 -24.19 -7.90
N THR A 456 25.95 -23.97 -9.19
CA THR A 456 24.66 -23.52 -9.75
C THR A 456 23.87 -24.66 -10.39
N GLY A 457 24.52 -25.78 -10.70
CA GLY A 457 23.94 -26.88 -11.48
C GLY A 457 23.61 -26.48 -12.93
N ILE A 458 24.20 -25.41 -13.45
CA ILE A 458 24.11 -25.02 -14.87
C ILE A 458 25.21 -25.75 -15.64
N SER A 459 24.94 -26.18 -16.89
CA SER A 459 25.94 -26.90 -17.68
C SER A 459 27.22 -26.07 -17.88
N PRO A 460 28.41 -26.70 -17.85
CA PRO A 460 29.69 -26.02 -18.07
C PRO A 460 29.67 -25.11 -19.30
N GLU A 461 29.19 -25.61 -20.45
CA GLU A 461 29.14 -24.85 -21.71
C GLU A 461 28.34 -23.55 -21.57
N THR A 462 27.19 -23.63 -20.89
CA THR A 462 26.32 -22.47 -20.68
C THR A 462 26.99 -21.45 -19.77
N VAL A 463 27.66 -21.90 -18.70
CA VAL A 463 28.39 -21.01 -17.80
C VAL A 463 29.57 -20.35 -18.52
N PHE A 464 30.35 -21.09 -19.30
CA PHE A 464 31.45 -20.52 -20.09
C PHE A 464 30.95 -19.45 -21.06
N ARG A 465 29.85 -19.68 -21.76
CA ARG A 465 29.24 -18.67 -22.65
C ARG A 465 28.81 -17.41 -21.90
N HIS A 466 28.23 -17.56 -20.70
CA HIS A 466 27.83 -16.41 -19.89
C HIS A 466 29.04 -15.65 -19.33
N VAL A 467 30.08 -16.35 -18.87
CA VAL A 467 31.33 -15.73 -18.40
C VAL A 467 32.06 -15.03 -19.54
N GLU A 468 32.06 -15.61 -20.75
CA GLU A 468 32.60 -15.00 -21.96
C GLU A 468 31.88 -13.69 -22.33
N ALA A 469 30.54 -13.68 -22.28
CA ALA A 469 29.76 -12.45 -22.50
C ALA A 469 30.10 -11.36 -21.46
N VAL A 470 30.23 -11.74 -20.18
CA VAL A 470 30.61 -10.82 -19.11
C VAL A 470 32.05 -10.31 -19.28
N ALA A 471 32.99 -11.19 -19.62
CA ALA A 471 34.39 -10.86 -19.83
C ALA A 471 34.58 -9.91 -21.03
N SER A 472 33.83 -10.14 -22.11
CA SER A 472 33.85 -9.29 -23.31
C SER A 472 33.40 -7.86 -22.99
N VAL A 473 32.30 -7.69 -22.25
CA VAL A 473 31.79 -6.36 -21.86
C VAL A 473 32.73 -5.65 -20.87
N LEU A 474 33.43 -6.39 -20.01
CA LEU A 474 34.35 -5.84 -19.01
C LEU A 474 35.83 -5.76 -19.45
N GLY A 475 36.14 -6.14 -20.69
CA GLY A 475 37.51 -6.13 -21.23
C GLY A 475 38.49 -7.04 -20.47
N ARG A 476 38.01 -8.18 -19.94
CA ARG A 476 38.82 -9.13 -19.15
C ARG A 476 39.14 -10.40 -19.96
N PRO A 477 40.24 -11.10 -19.66
CA PRO A 477 40.58 -12.34 -20.35
C PRO A 477 39.52 -13.42 -20.08
N VAL A 478 39.11 -14.11 -21.15
CA VAL A 478 38.17 -15.23 -21.08
C VAL A 478 38.92 -16.48 -20.61
N PRO A 479 38.42 -17.23 -19.61
CA PRO A 479 39.02 -18.50 -19.21
C PRO A 479 39.01 -19.53 -20.34
N ASP A 480 40.04 -20.37 -20.43
CA ASP A 480 40.13 -21.44 -21.43
C ASP A 480 38.90 -22.37 -21.34
N LYS A 481 38.26 -22.62 -22.49
CA LYS A 481 37.05 -23.43 -22.55
C LYS A 481 37.36 -24.89 -22.25
N VAL A 482 36.66 -25.44 -21.25
CA VAL A 482 36.70 -26.87 -20.91
C VAL A 482 35.38 -27.51 -21.31
N SER A 483 35.43 -28.56 -22.14
CA SER A 483 34.22 -29.30 -22.53
C SER A 483 33.62 -30.08 -21.37
N ARG A 484 32.30 -30.33 -21.37
CA ARG A 484 31.66 -31.19 -20.36
C ARG A 484 32.27 -32.58 -20.27
N ALA A 485 32.69 -33.18 -21.40
CA ALA A 485 33.33 -34.49 -21.39
C ALA A 485 34.67 -34.47 -20.62
N GLN A 486 35.49 -33.44 -20.82
CA GLN A 486 36.74 -33.24 -20.07
C GLN A 486 36.47 -32.99 -18.59
N TYR A 487 35.43 -32.22 -18.27
CA TYR A 487 35.06 -31.92 -16.89
C TYR A 487 34.56 -33.16 -16.14
N GLU A 488 33.64 -33.93 -16.71
CA GLU A 488 33.12 -35.15 -16.07
C GLU A 488 34.23 -36.19 -15.87
N LYS A 489 35.10 -36.37 -16.88
CA LYS A 489 36.27 -37.24 -16.75
C LYS A 489 37.19 -36.79 -15.61
N GLY A 490 37.57 -35.52 -15.60
CA GLY A 490 38.44 -34.94 -14.57
C GLY A 490 37.81 -34.99 -13.17
N LYS A 491 36.49 -34.79 -13.07
CA LYS A 491 35.73 -34.94 -11.83
C LYS A 491 35.78 -36.37 -11.29
N SER A 492 35.55 -37.38 -12.14
CA SER A 492 35.66 -38.79 -11.75
C SER A 492 37.09 -39.16 -11.34
N GLU A 493 38.09 -38.65 -12.04
CA GLU A 493 39.51 -38.85 -11.69
C GLU A 493 39.84 -38.26 -10.32
N LEU A 494 39.42 -37.02 -10.05
CA LEU A 494 39.66 -36.34 -8.77
C LEU A 494 38.93 -37.01 -7.60
N LEU A 495 37.68 -37.45 -7.80
CA LEU A 495 36.92 -38.18 -6.77
C LEU A 495 37.47 -39.60 -6.54
N GLY A 496 38.18 -40.18 -7.51
CA GLY A 496 38.89 -41.45 -7.35
C GLY A 496 40.12 -41.37 -6.45
N ILE A 497 40.60 -40.16 -6.13
CA ILE A 497 41.75 -39.96 -5.22
C ILE A 497 41.31 -40.22 -3.79
N LYS A 498 42.05 -41.09 -3.09
CA LYS A 498 41.76 -41.47 -1.71
C LYS A 498 41.71 -40.23 -0.79
N GLY A 499 40.53 -39.95 -0.25
CA GLY A 499 40.30 -38.84 0.68
C GLY A 499 39.91 -37.51 0.03
N VAL A 500 39.54 -37.50 -1.25
CA VAL A 500 38.79 -36.40 -1.88
C VAL A 500 37.30 -36.65 -1.71
N THR A 501 36.64 -35.82 -0.92
CA THR A 501 35.18 -35.75 -0.80
C THR A 501 34.62 -34.70 -1.75
N GLU A 502 33.29 -34.60 -1.89
CA GLU A 502 32.67 -33.51 -2.66
C GLU A 502 33.07 -32.12 -2.16
N SER A 503 33.27 -31.94 -0.85
CA SER A 503 33.76 -30.67 -0.27
C SER A 503 35.19 -30.35 -0.68
N THR A 504 36.06 -31.37 -0.77
CA THR A 504 37.44 -31.20 -1.26
C THR A 504 37.45 -30.89 -2.76
N LEU A 505 36.59 -31.54 -3.54
CA LEU A 505 36.40 -31.25 -4.96
C LEU A 505 35.92 -29.81 -5.17
N GLU A 506 34.96 -29.33 -4.37
CA GLU A 506 34.50 -27.94 -4.43
C GLU A 506 35.66 -26.95 -4.20
N ALA A 507 36.48 -27.20 -3.18
CA ALA A 507 37.66 -26.39 -2.86
C ALA A 507 38.70 -26.38 -4.00
N LEU A 508 38.94 -27.54 -4.63
CA LEU A 508 39.83 -27.67 -5.79
C LEU A 508 39.29 -26.89 -6.99
N LEU A 509 37.99 -27.01 -7.30
CA LEU A 509 37.36 -26.27 -8.40
C LEU A 509 37.41 -24.77 -8.18
N ARG A 510 37.23 -24.29 -6.94
CA ARG A 510 37.39 -22.87 -6.59
C ARG A 510 38.81 -22.36 -6.89
N ALA A 511 39.82 -23.21 -6.74
CA ALA A 511 41.20 -22.89 -7.09
C ALA A 511 41.54 -23.05 -8.58
N GLY A 512 40.58 -23.46 -9.42
CA GLY A 512 40.78 -23.71 -10.84
C GLY A 512 41.28 -25.11 -11.18
N VAL A 513 41.23 -26.05 -10.23
CA VAL A 513 41.65 -27.45 -10.44
C VAL A 513 40.44 -28.33 -10.74
N TYR A 514 40.44 -28.95 -11.92
CA TYR A 514 39.32 -29.73 -12.44
C TYR A 514 39.72 -31.09 -13.03
N ASN A 515 41.00 -31.42 -13.04
CA ASN A 515 41.56 -32.73 -13.42
C ASN A 515 42.91 -32.95 -12.71
N ILE A 516 43.54 -34.12 -12.89
CA ILE A 516 44.86 -34.42 -12.28
C ILE A 516 45.95 -33.49 -12.83
N GLU A 517 45.90 -33.12 -14.11
CA GLU A 517 46.88 -32.23 -14.75
C GLU A 517 46.91 -30.84 -14.07
N SER A 518 45.75 -30.18 -13.98
CA SER A 518 45.59 -28.88 -13.31
C SER A 518 45.96 -28.92 -11.82
N LEU A 519 45.79 -30.07 -11.15
CA LEU A 519 46.23 -30.27 -9.75
C LEU A 519 47.76 -30.19 -9.60
N HIS A 520 48.50 -30.68 -10.59
CA HIS A 520 49.97 -30.62 -10.62
C HIS A 520 50.51 -29.31 -11.20
N GLU A 521 49.80 -28.68 -12.14
CA GLU A 521 50.20 -27.39 -12.75
C GLU A 521 49.99 -26.20 -11.80
N THR A 522 48.95 -26.22 -10.97
CA THR A 522 48.67 -25.13 -10.03
C THR A 522 49.64 -25.16 -8.85
N GLY A 523 50.51 -24.17 -8.69
CA GLY A 523 51.52 -24.15 -7.62
C GLY A 523 50.95 -24.37 -6.20
N GLU A 524 51.66 -25.12 -5.35
CA GLU A 524 51.18 -25.54 -4.00
C GLU A 524 50.72 -24.36 -3.13
N SER A 525 51.47 -23.25 -3.17
CA SER A 525 51.14 -22.04 -2.43
C SER A 525 49.85 -21.37 -2.94
N ALA A 526 49.63 -21.36 -4.26
CA ALA A 526 48.43 -20.79 -4.86
C ALA A 526 47.20 -21.67 -4.62
N LEU A 527 47.37 -22.99 -4.72
CA LEU A 527 46.32 -23.96 -4.42
C LEU A 527 45.89 -23.86 -2.95
N SER A 528 46.86 -23.81 -2.03
CA SER A 528 46.58 -23.70 -0.60
C SER A 528 45.83 -22.41 -0.27
N ALA A 529 46.23 -21.28 -0.85
CA ALA A 529 45.58 -19.99 -0.64
C ALA A 529 44.16 -19.91 -1.22
N ARG A 530 43.94 -20.44 -2.43
CA ARG A 530 42.64 -20.33 -3.14
C ARG A 530 41.63 -21.41 -2.74
N ALA A 531 42.10 -22.62 -2.47
CA ALA A 531 41.25 -23.74 -2.06
C ALA A 531 41.02 -23.78 -0.54
N GLY A 532 41.85 -23.10 0.26
CA GLY A 532 41.82 -23.21 1.73
C GLY A 532 42.27 -24.57 2.24
N ILE A 533 43.04 -25.32 1.42
CA ILE A 533 43.56 -26.65 1.76
C ILE A 533 44.98 -26.49 2.33
N PRO A 534 45.31 -27.08 3.49
CA PRO A 534 46.68 -27.04 4.03
C PRO A 534 47.71 -27.59 3.05
N ARG A 535 48.91 -26.99 2.98
CA ARG A 535 49.96 -27.39 2.02
C ARG A 535 50.33 -28.87 2.12
N GLU A 536 50.35 -29.44 3.32
CA GLU A 536 50.59 -30.87 3.55
C GLU A 536 49.54 -31.73 2.85
N ARG A 537 48.27 -31.37 3.00
CA ARG A 537 47.17 -32.06 2.35
C ARG A 537 47.21 -31.93 0.83
N VAL A 538 47.67 -30.79 0.29
CA VAL A 538 47.91 -30.64 -1.15
C VAL A 538 48.97 -31.62 -1.66
N ARG A 539 50.06 -31.80 -0.90
CA ARG A 539 51.12 -32.76 -1.24
C ARG A 539 50.64 -34.20 -1.19
N GLU A 540 49.84 -34.55 -0.19
CA GLU A 540 49.22 -35.87 -0.09
C GLU A 540 48.31 -36.17 -1.30
N LEU A 541 47.49 -35.20 -1.70
CA LEU A 541 46.61 -35.36 -2.87
C LEU A 541 47.39 -35.56 -4.16
N ARG A 542 48.52 -34.85 -4.34
CA ARG A 542 49.41 -35.02 -5.49
C ARG A 542 50.13 -36.37 -5.48
N ALA A 543 50.59 -36.81 -4.32
CA ALA A 543 51.25 -38.11 -4.16
C ALA A 543 50.27 -39.27 -4.43
N ALA A 544 49.01 -39.13 -4.03
CA ALA A 544 47.95 -40.09 -4.28
C ALA A 544 47.45 -40.11 -5.75
N ALA A 545 47.81 -39.10 -6.55
CA ALA A 545 47.42 -38.96 -7.96
C ALA A 545 48.64 -38.69 -8.86
N PRO A 546 49.53 -39.67 -9.07
CA PRO A 546 50.77 -39.48 -9.81
C PRO A 546 50.50 -39.10 -11.27
N PHE A 547 51.03 -37.95 -11.70
CA PHE A 547 50.93 -37.46 -13.07
C PHE A 547 52.25 -37.70 -13.83
N LYS A 548 52.20 -38.50 -14.90
CA LYS A 548 53.31 -38.63 -15.85
C LYS A 548 53.09 -37.67 -17.02
N LYS A 549 53.87 -36.58 -17.06
CA LYS A 549 53.86 -35.60 -18.16
C LYS A 549 54.21 -36.33 -19.47
N LYS A 550 53.30 -36.39 -20.44
CA LYS A 550 53.66 -36.86 -21.80
C LYS A 550 54.62 -35.83 -22.40
N LYS A 551 55.79 -36.28 -22.89
CA LYS A 551 56.72 -35.45 -23.67
C LYS A 551 55.95 -34.85 -24.85
N LYS A 552 55.96 -33.52 -24.97
CA LYS A 552 55.56 -32.81 -26.20
C LYS A 552 56.50 -33.29 -27.31
N GLN A 553 55.95 -33.92 -28.35
CA GLN A 553 56.70 -34.23 -29.55
C GLN A 553 56.92 -32.90 -30.27
N SER A 554 58.16 -32.42 -30.29
CA SER A 554 58.57 -31.30 -31.13
C SER A 554 58.66 -31.81 -32.56
N ASP A 555 57.66 -31.48 -33.39
CA ASP A 555 57.84 -31.55 -34.84
C ASP A 555 58.72 -30.35 -35.23
N ASP A 556 60.03 -30.56 -35.18
CA ASP A 556 60.98 -29.78 -35.96
C ASP A 556 60.75 -30.10 -37.44
N ILE A 557 59.91 -29.31 -38.11
CA ILE A 557 59.92 -29.21 -39.56
C ILE A 557 60.96 -28.17 -39.93
N ILE A 558 62.14 -28.65 -40.32
CA ILE A 558 63.12 -27.88 -41.08
C ILE A 558 62.52 -27.65 -42.47
N VAL A 559 62.28 -26.39 -42.83
CA VAL A 559 62.06 -25.96 -44.22
C VAL A 559 63.38 -25.34 -44.69
N ILE A 560 64.01 -25.98 -45.67
CA ILE A 560 65.04 -25.39 -46.55
C ILE A 560 64.33 -24.55 -47.61
#